data_AF-A0A0D2RJN3-F1
#
_entry.id   AF-A0A0D2RJN3-F1
#
_cell.length_a   1.000
_cell.length_b   1.000
_cell.length_c   1.000
_cell.angle_alpha   90.00
_cell.angle_beta   90.00
_cell.angle_gamma   90.00
#
_symmetry.space_group_name_H-M   'P 1'
#
loop_
_entity.id
_entity.type
_entity.pdbx_description
1 polymer ?
#
loop_
_entity_poly.entity_id
_entity_poly.type
_entity_poly.pdbx_seq_one_letter_code
_entity_poly.pdbx_strand_id
1 'polypeptide(L)' 'MISQIKREISTMKLIKHPNVIRMFEVMASKTKIYIVLEFVTGGELFDNIARRGRLKEDDARTYFSSAY' A
#
# COMPACT_ATOMS: atom_id res chain seq x y z
N MET A 1 9.70 10.56 16.62
CA MET A 1 9.95 9.83 15.35
C MET A 1 9.86 8.32 15.52
N ILE A 2 10.70 7.67 16.35
CA ILE A 2 10.63 6.20 16.58
C ILE A 2 9.27 5.73 17.11
N SER A 3 8.63 6.53 17.99
CA SER A 3 7.29 6.24 18.52
C SER A 3 6.19 6.24 17.46
N GLN A 4 6.27 7.14 16.48
CA GLN A 4 5.31 7.21 15.37
C GLN A 4 5.45 5.99 14.46
N ILE A 5 6.67 5.61 14.09
CA ILE A 5 6.94 4.42 13.26
C ILE A 5 6.42 3.15 13.95
N LYS A 6 6.68 2.99 15.26
CA LYS A 6 6.16 1.84 16.03
C LYS A 6 4.63 1.80 16.03
N ARG A 7 3.97 2.96 16.19
CA ARG A 7 2.51 3.05 16.13
C ARG A 7 1.98 2.66 14.76
N GLU A 8 2.57 3.17 13.68
CA GLU A 8 2.16 2.86 12.31
C GLU A 8 2.29 1.36 12.01
N ILE A 9 3.42 0.74 12.40
CA ILE A 9 3.64 -0.70 12.27
C ILE A 9 2.55 -1.48 13.04
N SER A 10 2.26 -1.10 14.27
CA SER A 10 1.22 -1.77 15.06
C SER A 10 -0.15 -1.68 14.40
N THR A 11 -0.53 -0.52 13.86
CA THR A 11 -1.77 -0.35 13.11
C THR A 11 -1.78 -1.25 11.86
N MET A 12 -0.72 -1.20 11.05
CA MET A 12 -0.63 -1.98 9.82
C MET A 12 -0.67 -3.49 10.04
N LYS A 13 -0.12 -4.00 11.15
CA LYS A 13 -0.20 -5.44 11.50
C LYS A 13 -1.62 -5.92 11.72
N LEU A 14 -2.53 -5.03 12.12
CA LEU A 14 -3.92 -5.37 12.42
C LEU A 14 -4.81 -5.31 11.16
N ILE A 15 -4.39 -4.60 10.12
CA ILE A 15 -5.17 -4.45 8.90
C ILE A 15 -5.14 -5.77 8.11
N LYS A 16 -6.34 -6.29 7.83
CA LYS A 16 -6.57 -7.41 6.91
C LYS A 16 -7.72 -7.03 6.00
N HIS A 17 -7.40 -6.46 4.83
CA HIS A 17 -8.39 -6.00 3.87
C HIS A 17 -7.93 -6.35 2.45
N PRO A 18 -8.81 -6.82 1.55
CA PRO A 18 -8.44 -7.23 0.19
C PRO A 18 -7.79 -6.13 -0.65
N ASN A 19 -8.07 -4.85 -0.37
CA ASN A 19 -7.53 -3.71 -1.12
C ASN A 19 -6.43 -2.93 -0.37
N VAL A 20 -5.90 -3.47 0.73
CA VAL A 20 -4.77 -2.88 1.46
C VAL A 20 -3.61 -3.88 1.46
N ILE A 21 -2.44 -3.41 1.01
CA ILE A 21 -1.22 -4.22 0.97
C ILE A 21 -0.95 -4.80 2.35
N ARG A 22 -0.85 -6.13 2.41
CA ARG A 22 -0.57 -6.82 3.66
C ARG A 22 0.88 -6.63 4.08
N MET A 23 1.08 -6.35 5.37
CA MET A 23 2.40 -6.40 5.99
C MET A 23 2.60 -7.76 6.65
N PHE A 24 3.66 -8.48 6.25
CA PHE A 24 4.00 -9.79 6.80
C PHE A 24 4.91 -9.66 8.01
N GLU A 25 6.00 -8.89 7.90
CA GLU A 25 7.02 -8.83 8.93
C GLU A 25 7.74 -7.47 8.93
N VAL A 26 8.28 -7.09 10.09
CA VAL A 26 9.21 -5.97 10.21
C VAL A 26 10.46 -6.46 10.92
N MET A 27 11.60 -6.25 10.30
CA MET A 27 12.92 -6.57 10.85
C MET A 27 13.71 -5.27 11.04
N ALA A 28 14.56 -5.21 12.05
CA ALA A 28 15.37 -4.02 12.31
C ALA A 28 16.82 -4.39 12.60
N SER A 29 17.74 -3.57 12.11
CA SER A 29 19.14 -3.54 12.48
C SER A 29 19.45 -2.23 13.23
N LYS A 30 20.72 -2.02 13.60
CA LYS A 30 21.15 -0.77 14.24
C LYS A 30 20.91 0.46 13.37
N THR A 31 20.88 0.30 12.04
CA THR A 31 20.85 1.42 11.09
C THR A 31 19.72 1.36 10.08
N LYS A 32 18.98 0.24 10.00
CA LYS A 32 17.96 0.02 8.98
C LYS A 32 16.72 -0.65 9.54
N ILE A 33 15.58 -0.35 8.94
CA ILE A 33 14.31 -1.04 9.14
C ILE A 33 13.94 -1.69 7.80
N TYR A 34 13.55 -2.95 7.84
CA TYR A 34 13.09 -3.72 6.69
C TYR A 34 11.61 -4.05 6.93
N ILE A 35 10.77 -3.74 5.96
CA ILE A 35 9.33 -4.00 6.01
C ILE A 35 9.02 -4.98 4.89
N VAL A 36 8.54 -6.17 5.24
CA VAL A 36 8.15 -7.21 4.31
C VAL A 36 6.67 -7.04 4.00
N LEU A 37 6.37 -6.70 2.74
CA LEU A 37 5.03 -6.40 2.25
C LEU A 37 4.60 -7.40 1.18
N GLU A 38 3.29 -7.49 0.95
CA GLU A 38 2.72 -8.15 -0.22
C GLU A 38 3.23 -7.52 -1.52
N PHE A 39 3.65 -8.37 -2.45
CA PHE A 39 4.15 -7.94 -3.75
C PHE A 39 3.01 -7.81 -4.76
N VAL A 40 2.95 -6.66 -5.42
CA VAL A 40 1.97 -6.37 -6.47
C VAL A 40 2.67 -6.04 -7.79
N THR A 41 2.20 -6.60 -8.89
CA THR A 41 2.82 -6.45 -10.22
C THR A 41 2.27 -5.29 -11.04
N GLY A 42 1.18 -4.64 -10.59
CA GLY A 42 0.46 -3.61 -11.34
C GLY A 42 1.13 -2.23 -11.38
N GLY A 43 2.14 -2.00 -10.53
CA GLY A 43 2.77 -0.69 -10.36
C GLY A 43 1.82 0.35 -9.77
N GLU A 44 2.16 1.63 -9.95
CA GLU A 44 1.35 2.74 -9.44
C GLU A 44 0.19 3.10 -10.37
N LEU A 45 -0.98 3.38 -9.80
CA LEU A 45 -2.14 3.84 -10.57
C LEU A 45 -1.86 5.18 -11.25
N PHE A 46 -1.14 6.08 -10.56
CA PHE A 46 -0.77 7.39 -11.10
C PHE A 46 0.06 7.26 -12.38
N ASP A 47 1.10 6.42 -12.37
CA ASP A 47 1.93 6.17 -13.56
C ASP A 47 1.12 5.59 -14.72
N ASN A 48 0.17 4.71 -14.41
CA ASN A 48 -0.72 4.15 -15.42
C ASN A 48 -1.59 5.23 -16.08
N ILE A 49 -2.14 6.16 -15.31
CA ILE A 49 -2.92 7.31 -15.82
C ILE A 49 -2.02 8.26 -16.61
N ALA A 50 -0.84 8.58 -16.10
CA ALA A 50 0.11 9.47 -16.77
C ALA A 50 0.51 8.94 -18.15
N ARG A 51 0.69 7.62 -18.29
CA ARG A 51 1.10 6.97 -19.54
C ARG A 51 -0.06 6.72 -20.52
N ARG A 52 -1.24 6.34 -20.02
CA ARG A 52 -2.37 5.89 -20.85
C ARG A 52 -3.46 6.95 -21.03
N GLY A 53 -3.36 8.06 -20.31
CA GLY A 53 -4.41 9.08 -20.25
C GLY A 53 -5.51 8.72 -19.24
N ARG A 54 -6.63 9.45 -19.33
CA ARG A 54 -7.74 9.32 -18.38
C ARG A 54 -8.38 7.93 -18.46
N LEU A 55 -8.74 7.39 -17.29
CA LEU A 55 -9.57 6.19 -17.21
C LEU A 55 -10.99 6.48 -17.69
N LYS A 56 -11.66 5.47 -18.23
CA LYS A 56 -13.10 5.53 -18.46
C LYS A 56 -13.82 5.56 -17.11
N GLU A 57 -15.01 6.14 -17.09
CA GLU A 57 -15.77 6.31 -15.85
C GLU A 57 -16.05 4.98 -15.14
N ASP A 58 -16.37 3.93 -15.92
CA ASP A 58 -16.64 2.60 -15.36
C ASP A 58 -15.43 1.99 -14.66
N ASP A 59 -14.25 2.09 -15.27
CA ASP A 59 -13.00 1.61 -14.67
C ASP A 59 -12.64 2.43 -13.43
N ALA A 60 -12.79 3.76 -13.52
CA ALA A 60 -12.53 4.67 -12.41
C ALA A 60 -13.44 4.36 -11.21
N ARG A 61 -14.73 4.07 -11.45
CA ARG A 61 -15.69 3.72 -10.41
C ARG A 61 -15.24 2.51 -9.59
N THR A 62 -14.71 1.47 -10.24
CA THR A 62 -14.19 0.30 -9.55
C THR A 62 -12.98 0.63 -8.67
N TYR A 63 -12.03 1.43 -9.17
CA TYR A 63 -10.88 1.86 -8.36
C TYR A 63 -11.30 2.68 -7.15
N PHE A 64 -12.23 3.63 -7.33
CA PHE A 64 -12.75 4.44 -6.24
C PHE A 64 -13.52 3.61 -5.21
N SER A 65 -14.40 2.69 -5.65
CA SER A 65 -15.14 1.81 -4.75
C SER A 65 -14.24 0.86 -3.95
N SER A 66 -13.05 0.54 -4.49
CA SER A 66 -12.10 -0.35 -3.83
C SER A 66 -11.18 0.40 -2.83
N ALA A 67 -11.11 1.72 -2.94
CA ALA A 67 -10.30 2.59 -2.08
C ALA A 67 -11.03 3.06 -0.81
N TYR A 68 -12.36 2.95 -0.79
CA TYR A 68 -13.21 3.13 0.40
C TYR A 68 -13.37 1.83 1.17
#